data_AF-A0A849GMV5-F1
#
_entry.id   AF-A0A849GMV5-F1
#
_cell.length_a   1.000
_cell.length_b   1.000
_cell.length_c   1.000
_cell.angle_alpha   90.00
_cell.angle_beta   90.00
_cell.angle_gamma   90.00
#
_symmetry.space_group_name_H-M   'P 1'
#
loop_
_entity.id
_entity.type
_entity.pdbx_description
1 polymer ?
#
loop_
_entity_poly.entity_id
_entity_poly.type
_entity_poly.pdbx_seq_one_letter_code
_entity_poly.pdbx_strand_id
1 'polypeptide(L)' 'MSQNSHVSTHDAAADGRNDDIRIYVNGEIVHRDDAKVSVYDSGFMLGDGIWEGLRL' A
#
# COMPACT_ATOMS: atom_id res chain seq x y z
N MET A 1 -12.80 -25.80 17.23
CA MET A 1 -12.33 -24.40 17.21
C MET A 1 -12.75 -23.81 15.87
N SER A 2 -13.82 -23.02 15.84
CA SER A 2 -14.24 -22.33 14.61
C SER A 2 -13.28 -21.16 14.40
N GLN A 3 -12.47 -21.19 13.34
CA GLN A 3 -11.64 -20.07 12.95
C GLN A 3 -12.58 -18.95 12.50
N ASN A 4 -12.72 -17.93 13.34
CA ASN A 4 -13.48 -16.75 13.00
C ASN A 4 -12.62 -15.96 12.00
N SER A 5 -12.81 -16.19 10.69
CA SER A 5 -12.16 -15.42 9.63
C SER A 5 -12.72 -14.00 9.67
N HIS A 6 -12.09 -13.14 10.46
CA HIS A 6 -12.42 -11.72 10.52
C HIS A 6 -12.02 -11.08 9.20
N VAL A 7 -12.99 -10.89 8.31
CA VAL A 7 -12.80 -10.21 7.04
C VAL A 7 -13.12 -8.72 7.22
N SER A 8 -12.14 -7.87 6.92
CA SER A 8 -12.24 -6.41 6.85
C SER A 8 -12.60 -5.95 5.43
N THR A 9 -13.13 -4.74 5.31
CA THR A 9 -13.50 -4.11 4.02
C THR A 9 -12.32 -3.99 3.05
N HIS A 10 -11.08 -3.93 3.55
CA HIS A 10 -9.87 -3.77 2.74
C HIS A 10 -9.03 -5.05 2.61
N ASP A 11 -9.59 -6.21 2.97
CA ASP A 11 -8.87 -7.47 2.83
C ASP A 11 -8.81 -7.92 1.37
N ALA A 12 -7.63 -8.40 0.96
CA ALA A 12 -7.40 -9.01 -0.34
C ALA A 12 -6.73 -10.38 -0.17
N ALA A 13 -6.94 -11.28 -1.14
CA ALA A 13 -6.23 -12.55 -1.16
C ALA A 13 -4.72 -12.31 -1.32
N ALA A 14 -3.91 -13.07 -0.58
CA ALA A 14 -2.46 -12.99 -0.71
C ALA A 14 -2.01 -13.40 -2.12
N ASP A 15 -1.08 -12.65 -2.70
CA ASP A 15 -0.49 -12.91 -4.00
C ASP A 15 1.02 -12.74 -3.89
N GLY A 16 1.78 -13.83 -4.10
CA GLY A 16 3.24 -13.81 -3.97
C GLY A 16 3.94 -12.89 -4.98
N ARG A 17 3.26 -12.48 -6.06
CA ARG A 17 3.81 -11.46 -6.98
C ARG A 17 3.98 -10.10 -6.29
N ASN A 18 3.22 -9.84 -5.23
CA ASN A 18 3.31 -8.61 -4.46
C ASN A 18 4.58 -8.54 -3.61
N ASP A 19 5.30 -9.65 -3.41
CA ASP A 19 6.49 -9.69 -2.55
C ASP A 19 7.64 -8.87 -3.15
N ASP A 20 7.74 -8.80 -4.49
CA ASP A 20 8.84 -8.15 -5.20
C ASP A 20 8.42 -6.89 -5.99
N ILE A 21 7.23 -6.33 -5.72
CA ILE A 21 6.74 -5.17 -6.48
C ILE A 21 7.66 -3.97 -6.31
N ARG A 22 7.78 -3.21 -7.40
CA ARG A 22 8.51 -1.96 -7.44
C ARG A 22 7.55 -0.79 -7.33
N ILE A 23 7.86 0.16 -6.46
CA ILE A 23 7.01 1.31 -6.14
C ILE A 23 7.77 2.57 -6.50
N TYR A 24 7.11 3.48 -7.21
CA TYR A 24 7.67 4.80 -7.51
C TYR A 24 7.41 5.74 -6.34
N VAL A 25 8.47 6.31 -5.76
CA VAL A 25 8.39 7.25 -4.64
C VAL A 25 9.39 8.38 -4.90
N ASN A 26 8.91 9.63 -4.93
CA ASN A 26 9.74 10.84 -5.02
C ASN A 26 10.79 10.87 -6.15
N GLY A 27 10.48 10.32 -7.33
CA GLY A 27 11.42 10.31 -8.47
C GLY A 27 12.14 8.98 -8.69
N GLU A 28 12.04 8.05 -7.76
CA GLU A 28 12.80 6.79 -7.79
C GLU A 28 11.89 5.57 -7.77
N ILE A 29 12.31 4.50 -8.46
CA ILE A 29 11.64 3.20 -8.43
C ILE A 29 12.39 2.30 -7.44
N VAL A 30 11.75 1.97 -6.32
CA VAL A 30 12.36 1.21 -5.21
C VAL A 30 11.61 -0.11 -4.97
N HIS A 31 12.24 -1.04 -4.24
CA HIS A 31 11.56 -2.25 -3.76
C HIS A 31 10.50 -1.89 -2.70
N ARG A 32 9.44 -2.70 -2.54
CA ARG A 32 8.35 -2.40 -1.58
C ARG A 32 8.83 -2.19 -0.14
N ASP A 33 9.87 -2.89 0.29
CA ASP A 33 10.43 -2.79 1.65
C ASP A 33 11.17 -1.45 1.88
N ASP A 34 11.56 -0.79 0.80
CA ASP A 34 12.25 0.50 0.81
C ASP A 34 11.31 1.68 0.51
N ALA A 35 10.08 1.42 0.05
CA ALA A 35 9.10 2.45 -0.27
C ALA A 35 8.60 3.12 1.02
N LYS A 36 9.03 4.38 1.24
CA LYS A 36 8.76 5.14 2.48
C LYS A 36 8.37 6.57 2.16
N VAL A 37 7.44 7.10 2.94
CA VAL A 37 7.09 8.54 2.95
C VAL A 37 7.53 9.17 4.27
N SER A 38 7.66 10.49 4.28
CA SER A 38 7.93 11.23 5.52
C SER A 38 6.76 11.08 6.50
N VAL A 39 7.04 10.97 7.79
CA VAL A 39 5.99 11.04 8.83
C VAL A 39 5.33 12.43 8.89
N TYR A 40 5.97 13.44 8.30
CA TYR A 40 5.44 14.79 8.14
C TYR A 40 4.75 15.02 6.78
N ASP A 41 4.53 13.96 6.00
CA ASP A 41 3.71 14.07 4.79
C ASP A 41 2.27 14.42 5.20
N SER A 42 1.70 15.47 4.62
CA SER A 42 0.36 15.94 4.98
C SER A 42 -0.72 14.95 4.59
N GLY A 43 -0.49 14.13 3.55
CA GLY A 43 -1.39 13.05 3.14
C GLY A 43 -1.47 11.97 4.21
N PHE A 44 -0.38 11.75 4.95
CA PHE A 44 -0.36 10.90 6.14
C PHE A 44 -0.91 11.61 7.38
N MET A 45 -0.44 12.82 7.71
CA MET A 45 -0.79 13.51 8.96
C MET A 45 -2.23 13.99 9.02
N LEU A 46 -2.74 14.53 7.92
CA LEU A 46 -4.02 15.26 7.85
C LEU A 46 -5.01 14.59 6.89
N GLY A 47 -4.57 13.61 6.11
CA GLY A 47 -5.40 12.95 5.10
C GLY A 47 -5.69 13.84 3.89
N ASP A 48 -4.82 14.80 3.57
CA ASP A 48 -5.00 15.72 2.43
C ASP A 48 -4.47 15.18 1.10
N GLY A 49 -4.34 13.84 0.99
CA GLY A 49 -3.90 13.16 -0.21
C GLY A 49 -5.00 12.99 -1.27
N ILE A 50 -4.58 12.87 -2.53
CA ILE A 50 -5.44 12.50 -3.67
C ILE A 50 -4.91 11.19 -4.23
N TRP A 51 -5.80 10.31 -4.69
CA TRP A 51 -5.44 9.06 -5.36
C TRP A 51 -6.33 8.84 -6.58
N GLU A 52 -5.80 8.08 -7.54
CA GLU A 52 -6.50 7.65 -8.75
C GLU A 52 -6.30 6.15 -8.95
N GLY A 53 -7.26 5.50 -9.62
CA GLY A 53 -7.21 4.07 -9.94
C GLY A 53 -7.05 3.84 -11.45
N LEU A 54 -6.07 3.04 -11.84
CA LEU A 54 -5.91 2.57 -13.21
C LEU A 54 -6.00 1.04 -13.26
N ARG A 55 -6.74 0.52 -14.24
CA ARG A 55 -6.78 -0.90 -14.58
C ARG A 55 -6.20 -1.10 -15.98
N LEU A 56 -5.33 -2.09 -16.11
CA LEU A 56 -4.66 -2.50 -17.35
C LEU A 56 -5.06 -3.93 -17.72
#